data_AF-A0A970TBF1-F1
#
_entry.id   AF-A0A970TBF1-F1
#
_cell.length_a   1.000
_cell.length_b   1.000
_cell.length_c   1.000
_cell.angle_alpha   90.00
_cell.angle_beta   90.00
_cell.angle_gamma   90.00
#
_symmetry.space_group_name_H-M   'P 1'
#
loop_
_entity.id
_entity.type
_entity.pdbx_description
1 polymer ?
#
loop_
_entity_poly.entity_id
_entity_poly.type
_entity_poly.pdbx_seq_one_letter_code
_entity_poly.pdbx_strand_id
1 'polypeptide(L)'
;MWARIKAIFRSMFGWMIRGMENPELLLRQYMDDMRAQMPRLNAQVAEVIKHEKLLEMELERKRETVAALEPRVEAAVKMGEGKKELAKRLIASLQTAKMEMQGIEEQLVRAREASAQMMRQRAAYEQRINRQIEEAKRQLSRAKQAEVEKQIASTMAAFEVGDQSDTLERVTERIDEDLARAQARTEVASQTLDSQMAELELDVSDQNAEMAYIEYQRQLGLIPEEEAQRTMETVAASEETEQHITSGPTPEEMAEIDRELGIEQSESQQ
;
A
#
# COMPACT_ATOMS: atom_id res chain seq x y z
N MET A 1 4.31 -13.20 23.64
CA MET A 1 5.16 -11.99 23.55
C MET A 1 4.37 -10.70 23.83
N TRP A 2 3.26 -10.43 23.12
CA TRP A 2 2.39 -9.25 23.27
C TRP A 2 2.10 -8.79 24.72
N ALA A 3 1.76 -9.70 25.63
CA ALA A 3 1.54 -9.37 27.05
C ALA A 3 2.76 -8.71 27.74
N ARG A 4 3.99 -9.05 27.34
CA ARG A 4 5.22 -8.40 27.83
C ARG A 4 5.37 -7.00 27.25
N ILE A 5 4.97 -6.76 26.00
CA ILE A 5 4.97 -5.42 25.39
C ILE A 5 3.92 -4.52 26.07
N LYS A 6 2.69 -5.00 26.28
CA LYS A 6 1.68 -4.28 27.08
C LYS A 6 2.11 -4.07 28.53
N ALA A 7 2.86 -4.99 29.14
CA ALA A 7 3.44 -4.80 30.46
C ALA A 7 4.52 -3.70 30.45
N ILE A 8 5.44 -3.70 29.48
CA ILE A 8 6.50 -2.69 29.31
C ILE A 8 5.87 -1.30 29.11
N PHE A 9 4.92 -1.15 28.19
CA PHE A 9 4.18 0.12 28.02
C PHE A 9 3.52 0.56 29.33
N ARG A 10 2.78 -0.32 30.02
CA ARG A 10 2.10 0.03 31.27
C ARG A 10 3.06 0.35 32.42
N SER A 11 4.23 -0.30 32.50
CA SER A 11 5.28 0.04 33.47
C SER A 11 6.01 1.33 33.12
N MET A 12 6.23 1.63 31.83
CA MET A 12 6.82 2.90 31.40
C MET A 12 5.91 4.06 31.72
N PHE A 13 4.60 3.99 31.42
CA PHE A 13 3.63 5.02 31.84
C PHE A 13 3.58 5.16 33.38
N GLY A 14 3.65 4.06 34.13
CA GLY A 14 3.73 4.07 35.60
C GLY A 14 5.03 4.62 36.21
N TRP A 15 6.07 4.84 35.40
CA TRP A 15 7.32 5.50 35.79
C TRP A 15 7.41 6.94 35.24
N MET A 16 6.89 7.18 34.03
CA MET A 16 6.87 8.47 33.33
C MET A 16 6.18 9.58 34.14
N ILE A 17 5.10 9.25 34.87
CA ILE A 17 4.41 10.13 35.84
C ILE A 17 5.36 10.66 36.94
N ARG A 18 6.55 10.06 37.12
CA ARG A 18 7.52 10.38 38.17
C ARG A 18 8.89 10.87 37.67
N GLY A 19 9.09 11.15 36.37
CA GLY A 19 10.40 11.68 35.95
C GLY A 19 10.79 11.70 34.46
N MET A 20 9.88 11.89 33.50
CA MET A 20 10.28 12.31 32.15
C MET A 20 9.35 13.43 31.63
N GLU A 21 9.94 14.52 31.14
CA GLU A 21 9.23 15.79 30.92
C GLU A 21 8.27 15.79 29.71
N ASN A 22 8.47 14.91 28.72
CA ASN A 22 7.75 15.00 27.43
C ASN A 22 7.26 13.63 26.90
N PRO A 23 6.04 13.16 27.25
CA PRO A 23 5.47 11.93 26.70
C PRO A 23 5.25 11.98 25.18
N GLU A 24 4.97 13.17 24.62
CA GLU A 24 4.79 13.40 23.18
C GLU A 24 6.04 13.02 22.37
N LEU A 25 7.23 13.34 22.88
CA LEU A 25 8.49 13.09 22.16
C LEU A 25 8.75 11.59 21.98
N LEU A 26 8.48 10.78 23.02
CA LEU A 26 8.64 9.33 22.96
C LEU A 26 7.65 8.68 21.99
N LEU A 27 6.40 9.14 21.96
CA LEU A 27 5.39 8.64 21.01
C LEU A 27 5.74 8.98 19.56
N ARG A 28 6.30 10.17 19.30
CA ARG A 28 6.84 10.56 17.98
C ARG A 28 7.99 9.64 17.58
N GLN A 29 9.03 9.56 18.42
CA GLN A 29 10.19 8.71 18.16
C GLN A 29 9.79 7.25 17.89
N TYR A 30 8.84 6.70 18.66
CA TYR A 30 8.33 5.35 18.43
C TYR A 30 7.67 5.16 17.06
N MET A 31 6.86 6.14 16.59
CA MET A 31 6.27 6.07 15.24
C MET A 31 7.34 6.11 14.14
N ASP A 32 8.39 6.91 14.33
CA ASP A 32 9.48 7.05 13.36
C ASP A 32 10.44 5.85 13.37
N ASP A 33 10.72 5.26 14.54
CA ASP A 33 11.43 3.98 14.67
C ASP A 33 10.65 2.81 14.03
N MET A 34 9.31 2.82 14.07
CA MET A 34 8.49 1.86 13.32
C MET A 34 8.63 2.08 11.80
N ARG A 35 8.46 3.33 11.33
CA ARG A 35 8.62 3.70 9.91
C ARG A 35 10.00 3.30 9.36
N ALA A 36 11.06 3.58 10.11
CA ALA A 36 12.45 3.29 9.75
C ALA A 36 12.77 1.79 9.57
N GLN A 37 11.92 0.89 10.07
CA GLN A 37 12.05 -0.55 9.83
C GLN A 37 11.46 -1.01 8.50
N MET A 38 10.52 -0.26 7.90
CA MET A 38 9.90 -0.67 6.64
C MET A 38 10.90 -0.72 5.46
N PRO A 39 11.80 0.26 5.25
CA PRO A 39 12.84 0.14 4.22
C PRO A 39 13.74 -1.08 4.39
N ARG A 40 14.06 -1.45 5.64
CA ARG A 40 14.90 -2.64 5.95
C ARG A 40 14.18 -3.95 5.63
N LEU A 41 12.86 -4.01 5.82
CA LEU A 41 12.06 -5.16 5.46
C LEU A 41 11.84 -5.23 3.94
N ASN A 42 11.61 -4.09 3.28
CA ASN A 42 11.49 -4.00 1.83
C ASN A 42 12.77 -4.49 1.13
N ALA A 43 13.95 -4.12 1.64
CA ALA A 43 15.23 -4.62 1.13
C ALA A 43 15.37 -6.14 1.27
N GLN A 44 14.99 -6.73 2.41
CA GLN A 44 15.01 -8.18 2.61
C GLN A 44 14.05 -8.92 1.66
N VAL A 45 12.84 -8.38 1.47
CA VAL A 45 11.86 -8.93 0.51
C VAL A 45 12.40 -8.85 -0.92
N ALA A 46 13.03 -7.72 -1.30
CA ALA A 46 13.63 -7.54 -2.61
C ALA A 46 14.80 -8.50 -2.87
N GLU A 47 15.66 -8.77 -1.87
CA GLU A 47 16.75 -9.75 -2.01
C GLU A 47 16.23 -11.18 -2.23
N VAL A 48 15.14 -11.59 -1.56
CA VAL A 48 14.53 -12.92 -1.76
C VAL A 48 13.86 -13.01 -3.13
N ILE A 49 13.14 -11.97 -3.58
CA ILE A 49 12.55 -11.91 -4.93
C ILE A 49 13.66 -11.90 -6.01
N LYS A 50 14.78 -11.21 -5.78
CA LYS A 50 15.95 -11.24 -6.67
C LYS A 50 16.51 -12.65 -6.81
N HIS A 51 16.61 -13.41 -5.71
CA HIS A 51 17.06 -14.80 -5.75
C HIS A 51 16.11 -15.70 -6.56
N GLU A 52 14.79 -15.53 -6.38
CA GLU A 52 13.78 -16.19 -7.23
C GLU A 52 13.99 -15.85 -8.71
N LYS A 53 14.11 -14.57 -9.07
CA LYS A 53 14.28 -14.15 -10.48
C LYS A 53 15.59 -14.61 -11.10
N LEU A 54 16.67 -14.71 -10.32
CA LEU A 54 17.92 -15.32 -10.79
C LEU A 54 17.73 -16.81 -11.13
N LEU A 55 16.98 -17.56 -10.31
CA LEU A 55 16.64 -18.96 -10.58
C LEU A 55 15.71 -19.13 -11.80
N GLU A 56 14.75 -18.21 -12.01
CA GLU A 56 13.92 -18.20 -13.23
C GLU A 56 14.78 -17.98 -14.50
N MET A 57 15.71 -17.01 -14.46
CA MET A 57 16.61 -16.74 -15.57
C MET A 57 17.63 -17.87 -15.81
N GLU A 58 18.09 -18.55 -14.77
CA GLU A 58 18.99 -19.70 -14.88
C GLU A 58 18.27 -20.92 -15.47
N LEU A 59 17.03 -21.18 -15.02
CA LEU A 59 16.16 -22.23 -15.53
C LEU A 59 15.90 -22.08 -17.02
N GLU A 60 15.57 -20.88 -17.49
CA GLU A 60 15.21 -20.67 -18.89
C GLU A 60 16.42 -20.84 -19.82
N ARG A 61 17.60 -20.32 -19.44
CA ARG A 61 18.87 -20.62 -20.12
C ARG A 61 19.19 -22.12 -20.15
N LYS A 62 18.78 -22.86 -19.12
CA LYS A 62 18.96 -24.32 -19.08
C LYS A 62 17.98 -25.05 -20.00
N ARG A 63 16.74 -24.58 -20.12
CA ARG A 63 15.75 -25.06 -21.10
C ARG A 63 16.20 -24.81 -22.53
N GLU A 64 16.71 -23.61 -22.85
CA GLU A 64 17.36 -23.31 -24.13
C GLU A 64 18.50 -24.29 -24.43
N THR A 65 19.36 -24.55 -23.43
CA THR A 65 20.47 -25.50 -23.55
C THR A 65 20.00 -26.93 -23.84
N VAL A 66 18.95 -27.39 -23.16
CA VAL A 66 18.33 -28.71 -23.38
C VAL A 66 17.72 -28.77 -24.78
N ALA A 67 16.88 -27.79 -25.16
CA ALA A 67 16.24 -27.73 -26.47
C ALA A 67 17.24 -27.63 -27.63
N ALA A 68 18.40 -27.00 -27.44
CA ALA A 68 19.49 -26.96 -28.42
C ALA A 68 20.27 -28.28 -28.52
N LEU A 69 20.26 -29.12 -27.48
CA LEU A 69 20.93 -30.44 -27.46
C LEU A 69 20.06 -31.56 -28.04
N GLU A 70 18.75 -31.54 -27.84
CA GLU A 70 17.83 -32.59 -28.32
C GLU A 70 17.90 -32.89 -29.83
N PRO A 71 17.78 -31.91 -30.75
CA PRO A 71 17.89 -32.18 -32.18
C PRO A 71 19.31 -32.57 -32.60
N ARG A 72 20.34 -32.17 -31.83
CA ARG A 72 21.74 -32.59 -32.05
C ARG A 72 21.94 -34.06 -31.66
N VAL A 73 21.35 -34.50 -30.55
CA VAL A 73 21.28 -35.91 -30.15
C VAL A 73 20.54 -36.72 -31.21
N GLU A 74 19.36 -36.27 -31.62
CA GLU A 74 18.52 -36.98 -32.60
C GLU A 74 19.25 -37.14 -33.94
N ALA A 75 19.86 -36.07 -34.47
CA ALA A 75 20.66 -36.11 -35.69
C ALA A 75 21.90 -37.03 -35.56
N ALA A 76 22.60 -37.02 -34.42
CA ALA A 76 23.75 -37.89 -34.20
C ALA A 76 23.37 -39.38 -34.11
N VAL A 77 22.21 -39.70 -33.52
CA VAL A 77 21.66 -41.07 -33.48
C VAL A 77 21.21 -41.53 -34.86
N LYS A 78 20.52 -40.67 -35.64
CA LYS A 78 20.11 -40.95 -37.03
C LYS A 78 21.29 -41.25 -37.97
N MET A 79 22.51 -40.79 -37.64
CA MET A 79 23.74 -41.07 -38.40
C MET A 79 24.40 -42.42 -38.07
N GLY A 80 23.84 -43.21 -37.15
CA GLY A 80 24.18 -44.63 -36.94
C GLY A 80 25.59 -44.91 -36.42
N GLU A 81 26.08 -46.13 -36.67
CA GLU A 81 27.37 -46.66 -36.17
C GLU A 81 28.54 -45.68 -36.37
N GLY A 82 28.60 -45.02 -37.54
CA GLY A 82 29.68 -44.10 -37.90
C GLY A 82 29.81 -42.84 -37.03
N LYS A 83 28.80 -42.50 -36.23
CA LYS A 83 28.85 -41.40 -35.23
C LYS A 83 28.43 -41.83 -33.82
N LYS A 84 28.38 -43.14 -33.54
CA LYS A 84 27.97 -43.76 -32.27
C LYS A 84 28.62 -43.13 -31.04
N GLU A 85 29.91 -42.80 -31.10
CA GLU A 85 30.66 -42.19 -30.00
C GLU A 85 30.33 -40.69 -29.80
N LEU A 86 30.03 -39.95 -30.87
CA LEU A 86 29.51 -38.58 -30.77
C LEU A 86 28.10 -38.57 -30.18
N ALA A 87 27.23 -39.49 -30.63
CA ALA A 87 25.88 -39.64 -30.12
C ALA A 87 25.87 -39.90 -28.61
N LYS A 88 26.68 -40.84 -28.10
CA LYS A 88 26.84 -41.08 -26.65
C LYS A 88 27.18 -39.80 -25.86
N ARG A 89 28.14 -39.01 -26.35
CA ARG A 89 28.60 -37.78 -25.67
C ARG A 89 27.52 -36.70 -25.63
N LEU A 90 26.77 -36.56 -26.72
CA LEU A 90 25.63 -35.65 -26.77
C LEU A 90 24.47 -36.12 -25.87
N ILE A 91 24.20 -37.44 -25.81
CA ILE A 91 23.20 -38.03 -24.90
C ILE A 91 23.59 -37.79 -23.44
N ALA A 92 24.85 -38.03 -23.06
CA ALA A 92 25.34 -37.76 -21.71
C ALA A 92 25.23 -36.26 -21.35
N SER A 93 25.62 -35.38 -22.26
CA SER A 93 25.47 -33.92 -22.09
C SER A 93 24.00 -33.51 -21.88
N LEU A 94 23.08 -34.07 -22.67
CA LEU A 94 21.64 -33.84 -22.54
C LEU A 94 21.09 -34.37 -21.20
N GLN A 95 21.52 -35.54 -20.76
CA GLN A 95 21.13 -36.12 -19.47
C GLN A 95 21.60 -35.26 -18.29
N THR A 96 22.86 -34.81 -18.30
CA THR A 96 23.39 -33.86 -17.31
C THR A 96 22.59 -32.56 -17.33
N ALA A 97 22.37 -31.97 -18.51
CA ALA A 97 21.64 -30.71 -18.63
C ALA A 97 20.19 -30.81 -18.11
N LYS A 98 19.50 -31.93 -18.33
CA LYS A 98 18.16 -32.18 -17.78
C LYS A 98 18.15 -32.41 -16.27
N MET A 99 19.14 -33.12 -15.72
CA MET A 99 19.27 -33.31 -14.27
C MET A 99 19.54 -31.97 -13.56
N GLU A 100 20.44 -31.15 -14.12
CA GLU A 100 20.71 -29.80 -13.63
C GLU A 100 19.47 -28.90 -13.73
N MET A 101 18.72 -28.97 -14.84
CA MET A 101 17.46 -28.24 -15.02
C MET A 101 16.43 -28.60 -13.94
N GLN A 102 16.19 -29.89 -13.67
CA GLN A 102 15.29 -30.33 -12.60
C GLN A 102 15.75 -29.80 -11.23
N GLY A 103 17.06 -29.84 -10.95
CA GLY A 103 17.63 -29.30 -9.72
C GLY A 103 17.39 -27.79 -9.54
N ILE A 104 17.33 -27.02 -10.63
CA ILE A 104 16.96 -25.60 -10.62
C ILE A 104 15.44 -25.43 -10.45
N GLU A 105 14.60 -26.25 -11.09
CA GLU A 105 13.13 -26.21 -10.91
C GLU A 105 12.73 -26.45 -9.45
N GLU A 106 13.33 -27.44 -8.79
CA GLU A 106 13.11 -27.69 -7.36
C GLU A 106 13.58 -26.53 -6.46
N GLN A 107 14.69 -25.85 -6.82
CA GLN A 107 15.14 -24.65 -6.11
C GLN A 107 14.19 -23.47 -6.31
N LEU A 108 13.69 -23.28 -7.53
CA LEU A 108 12.75 -22.21 -7.88
C LEU A 108 11.41 -22.35 -7.13
N VAL A 109 10.89 -23.58 -6.97
CA VAL A 109 9.68 -23.81 -6.16
C VAL A 109 9.91 -23.32 -4.72
N ARG A 110 11.02 -23.73 -4.08
CA ARG A 110 11.38 -23.29 -2.73
C ARG A 110 11.60 -21.77 -2.63
N ALA A 111 12.17 -21.15 -3.66
CA ALA A 111 12.37 -19.70 -3.71
C ALA A 111 11.04 -18.92 -3.83
N ARG A 112 10.10 -19.40 -4.66
CA ARG A 112 8.75 -18.84 -4.79
C ARG A 112 7.91 -18.97 -3.51
N GLU A 113 8.04 -20.08 -2.79
CA GLU A 113 7.43 -20.23 -1.47
C GLU A 113 7.99 -19.22 -0.47
N ALA A 114 9.32 -19.06 -0.43
CA ALA A 114 9.99 -18.10 0.44
C ALA A 114 9.65 -16.64 0.11
N SER A 115 9.62 -16.26 -1.18
CA SER A 115 9.27 -14.90 -1.60
C SER A 115 7.81 -14.57 -1.28
N ALA A 116 6.88 -15.48 -1.55
CA ALA A 116 5.47 -15.34 -1.19
C ALA A 116 5.28 -15.26 0.33
N GLN A 117 6.02 -16.05 1.12
CA GLN A 117 6.01 -15.96 2.58
C GLN A 117 6.54 -14.59 3.07
N MET A 118 7.60 -14.07 2.46
CA MET A 118 8.18 -12.76 2.83
C MET A 118 7.27 -11.60 2.44
N MET A 119 6.59 -11.65 1.28
CA MET A 119 5.57 -10.66 0.91
C MET A 119 4.38 -10.66 1.88
N ARG A 120 3.89 -11.84 2.29
CA ARG A 120 2.85 -11.97 3.32
C ARG A 120 3.30 -11.40 4.67
N GLN A 121 4.55 -11.66 5.08
CA GLN A 121 5.14 -11.08 6.30
C GLN A 121 5.23 -9.55 6.22
N ARG A 122 5.64 -9.00 5.08
CA ARG A 122 5.67 -7.55 4.82
C ARG A 122 4.31 -6.90 5.01
N ALA A 123 3.28 -7.42 4.33
CA ALA A 123 1.92 -6.89 4.42
C ALA A 123 1.35 -7.01 5.85
N ALA A 124 1.59 -8.13 6.55
CA ALA A 124 1.16 -8.31 7.94
C ALA A 124 1.90 -7.37 8.93
N TYR A 125 3.16 -7.02 8.63
CA TYR A 125 3.94 -6.05 9.39
C TYR A 125 3.49 -4.62 9.14
N GLU A 126 3.21 -4.27 7.89
CA GLU A 126 2.66 -2.99 7.43
C GLU A 126 1.31 -2.69 8.08
N GLN A 127 0.35 -3.63 8.01
CA GLN A 127 -0.92 -3.49 8.72
C GLN A 127 -0.76 -3.42 10.25
N ARG A 128 0.31 -3.99 10.82
CA ARG A 128 0.59 -3.89 12.27
C ARG A 128 1.11 -2.49 12.62
N ILE A 129 2.09 -1.99 11.87
CA ILE A 129 2.63 -0.63 12.02
C ILE A 129 1.51 0.40 11.91
N ASN A 130 0.67 0.32 10.87
CA ASN A 130 -0.38 1.32 10.65
C ASN A 130 -1.35 1.37 11.84
N ARG A 131 -1.79 0.21 12.37
CA ARG A 131 -2.60 0.15 13.60
C ARG A 131 -1.88 0.75 14.82
N GLN A 132 -0.59 0.47 14.99
CA GLN A 132 0.20 1.00 16.11
C GLN A 132 0.47 2.51 16.00
N ILE A 133 0.66 3.04 14.79
CA ILE A 133 0.77 4.48 14.52
C ILE A 133 -0.56 5.18 14.84
N GLU A 134 -1.70 4.62 14.43
CA GLU A 134 -3.01 5.19 14.78
C GLU A 134 -3.32 5.10 16.29
N GLU A 135 -2.86 4.05 16.99
CA GLU A 135 -2.92 3.99 18.45
C GLU A 135 -2.03 5.06 19.11
N ALA A 136 -0.80 5.27 18.61
CA ALA A 136 0.12 6.29 19.10
C ALA A 136 -0.39 7.71 18.85
N LYS A 137 -0.95 8.00 17.66
CA LYS A 137 -1.65 9.27 17.35
C LYS A 137 -2.80 9.56 18.31
N ARG A 138 -3.65 8.56 18.60
CA ARG A 138 -4.76 8.71 19.57
C ARG A 138 -4.26 8.96 21.00
N GLN A 139 -3.17 8.31 21.42
CA GLN A 139 -2.55 8.57 22.72
C GLN A 139 -1.92 9.97 22.78
N LEU A 140 -1.24 10.40 21.71
CA LEU A 140 -0.65 11.73 21.58
C LEU A 140 -1.70 12.85 21.63
N SER A 141 -2.82 12.69 20.94
CA SER A 141 -3.95 13.63 21.00
C SER A 141 -4.48 13.78 22.43
N ARG A 142 -4.69 12.67 23.15
CA ARG A 142 -5.12 12.69 24.57
C ARG A 142 -4.09 13.31 25.50
N ALA A 143 -2.79 13.07 25.27
CA ALA A 143 -1.73 13.68 26.05
C ALA A 143 -1.68 15.21 25.87
N LYS A 144 -1.90 15.71 24.65
CA LYS A 144 -2.03 17.15 24.37
C LYS A 144 -3.25 17.75 25.07
N GLN A 145 -4.41 17.09 25.00
CA GLN A 145 -5.62 17.54 25.69
C GLN A 145 -5.39 17.65 27.21
N ALA A 146 -4.85 16.60 27.84
CA ALA A 146 -4.56 16.60 29.27
C ALA A 146 -3.53 17.67 29.70
N GLU A 147 -2.56 17.99 28.84
CA GLU A 147 -1.61 19.08 29.10
C GLU A 147 -2.27 20.47 28.97
N VAL A 148 -3.20 20.67 28.02
CA VAL A 148 -4.02 21.89 27.93
C VAL A 148 -4.94 22.04 29.15
N GLU A 149 -5.64 20.97 29.54
CA GLU A 149 -6.48 20.95 30.75
C GLU A 149 -5.67 21.29 32.02
N LYS A 150 -4.45 20.74 32.14
CA LYS A 150 -3.48 21.06 33.21
C LYS A 150 -3.03 22.52 33.18
N GLN A 151 -2.80 23.11 32.00
CA GLN A 151 -2.42 24.52 31.85
C GLN A 151 -3.57 25.46 32.20
N ILE A 152 -4.81 25.12 31.83
CA ILE A 152 -6.00 25.87 32.24
C ILE A 152 -6.16 25.79 33.77
N ALA A 153 -6.08 24.60 34.37
CA ALA A 153 -6.15 24.43 35.82
C ALA A 153 -5.03 25.20 36.57
N SER A 154 -3.80 25.24 36.04
CA SER A 154 -2.69 25.97 36.68
C SER A 154 -2.82 27.50 36.56
N THR A 155 -3.37 28.00 35.45
CA THR A 155 -3.69 29.43 35.30
C THR A 155 -4.86 29.84 36.18
N MET A 156 -5.94 29.06 36.26
CA MET A 156 -7.05 29.33 37.19
C MET A 156 -6.59 29.33 38.66
N ALA A 157 -5.77 28.37 39.08
CA ALA A 157 -5.21 28.35 40.43
C ALA A 157 -4.26 29.54 40.70
N ALA A 158 -3.57 30.06 39.67
CA ALA A 158 -2.77 31.28 39.80
C ALA A 158 -3.63 32.56 39.87
N PHE A 159 -4.79 32.59 39.20
CA PHE A 159 -5.76 33.67 39.33
C PHE A 159 -6.49 33.66 40.69
N GLU A 160 -6.82 32.49 41.24
CA GLU A 160 -7.55 32.34 42.51
C GLU A 160 -6.77 32.86 43.75
N VAL A 161 -5.45 33.07 43.62
CA VAL A 161 -4.57 33.69 44.62
C VAL A 161 -4.48 35.23 44.47
N GLY A 162 -4.99 35.79 43.36
CA GLY A 162 -5.12 37.22 43.11
C GLY A 162 -6.53 37.74 43.42
N ASP A 163 -6.66 39.06 43.65
CA ASP A 163 -7.92 39.68 44.10
C ASP A 163 -9.13 39.31 43.22
N GLN A 164 -10.22 38.90 43.87
CA GLN A 164 -11.37 38.24 43.20
C GLN A 164 -12.22 39.21 42.37
N SER A 165 -12.08 40.52 42.58
CA SER A 165 -12.76 41.58 41.84
C SER A 165 -12.26 41.70 40.40
N ASP A 166 -10.93 41.65 40.25
CA ASP A 166 -10.17 42.05 39.06
C ASP A 166 -9.81 40.82 38.19
N THR A 167 -10.26 39.63 38.57
CA THR A 167 -9.89 38.34 37.94
C THR A 167 -10.97 37.78 37.01
N LEU A 168 -12.26 37.97 37.30
CA LEU A 168 -13.35 37.50 36.42
C LEU A 168 -13.33 38.16 35.04
N GLU A 169 -13.05 39.46 34.97
CA GLU A 169 -12.98 40.20 33.70
C GLU A 169 -11.80 39.71 32.84
N ARG A 170 -10.61 39.54 33.43
CA ARG A 170 -9.43 38.98 32.74
C ARG A 170 -9.58 37.51 32.36
N VAL A 171 -10.34 36.70 33.11
CA VAL A 171 -10.67 35.33 32.73
C VAL A 171 -11.64 35.33 31.55
N THR A 172 -12.62 36.24 31.51
CA THR A 172 -13.56 36.40 30.39
C THR A 172 -12.83 36.84 29.12
N GLU A 173 -12.07 37.93 29.18
CA GLU A 173 -11.23 38.44 28.08
C GLU A 173 -10.30 37.35 27.50
N ARG A 174 -9.73 36.50 28.36
CA ARG A 174 -8.84 35.42 27.92
C ARG A 174 -9.57 34.20 27.34
N ILE A 175 -10.77 33.88 27.83
CA ILE A 175 -11.64 32.87 27.21
C ILE A 175 -12.07 33.33 25.83
N ASP A 176 -12.44 34.60 25.67
CA ASP A 176 -12.79 35.20 24.38
C ASP A 176 -11.57 35.23 23.43
N GLU A 177 -10.37 35.55 23.93
CA GLU A 177 -9.13 35.52 23.15
C GLU A 177 -8.78 34.09 22.66
N ASP A 178 -8.88 33.07 23.53
CA ASP A 178 -8.62 31.68 23.15
C ASP A 178 -9.73 31.07 22.27
N LEU A 179 -10.99 31.50 22.44
CA LEU A 179 -12.09 31.18 21.51
C LEU A 179 -11.84 31.78 20.12
N ALA A 180 -11.45 33.07 20.06
CA ALA A 180 -11.12 33.74 18.81
C ALA A 180 -9.89 33.11 18.12
N ARG A 181 -8.85 32.73 18.88
CA ARG A 181 -7.70 31.95 18.36
C ARG A 181 -8.11 30.58 17.83
N ALA A 182 -9.04 29.89 18.48
CA ALA A 182 -9.54 28.60 18.02
C ALA A 182 -10.34 28.74 16.72
N GLN A 183 -11.26 29.70 16.65
CA GLN A 183 -12.02 30.03 15.45
C GLN A 183 -11.10 30.44 14.29
N ALA A 184 -10.15 31.35 14.52
CA ALA A 184 -9.19 31.79 13.50
C ALA A 184 -8.30 30.64 12.99
N ARG A 185 -7.95 29.66 13.84
CA ARG A 185 -7.22 28.45 13.40
C ARG A 185 -8.09 27.53 12.54
N THR A 186 -9.38 27.40 12.85
CA THR A 186 -10.32 26.63 12.01
C THR A 186 -10.53 27.33 10.67
N GLU A 187 -10.74 28.64 10.66
CA GLU A 187 -10.94 29.47 9.47
C GLU A 187 -9.71 29.45 8.53
N VAL A 188 -8.50 29.60 9.07
CA VAL A 188 -7.27 29.45 8.30
C VAL A 188 -7.11 28.01 7.78
N ALA A 189 -7.52 27.00 8.53
CA ALA A 189 -7.45 25.61 8.09
C ALA A 189 -8.44 25.28 6.97
N SER A 190 -9.67 25.80 6.99
CA SER A 190 -10.61 25.69 5.85
C SER A 190 -10.08 26.43 4.64
N GLN A 191 -9.70 27.71 4.77
CA GLN A 191 -9.16 28.49 3.65
C GLN A 191 -7.91 27.85 3.01
N THR A 192 -7.06 27.18 3.81
CA THR A 192 -5.88 26.44 3.31
C THR A 192 -6.25 25.14 2.59
N LEU A 193 -7.34 24.47 2.97
CA LEU A 193 -7.86 23.29 2.28
C LEU A 193 -8.57 23.69 0.98
N ASP A 194 -9.40 24.74 1.04
CA ASP A 194 -10.12 25.28 -0.11
C ASP A 194 -9.14 25.83 -1.17
N SER A 195 -8.05 26.49 -0.75
CA SER A 195 -7.00 26.91 -1.67
C SER A 195 -6.25 25.73 -2.29
N GLN A 196 -5.97 24.66 -1.53
CA GLN A 196 -5.33 23.44 -2.07
C GLN A 196 -6.23 22.68 -3.02
N MET A 197 -7.56 22.69 -2.81
CA MET A 197 -8.51 22.11 -3.76
C MET A 197 -8.61 22.96 -5.04
N ALA A 198 -8.66 24.29 -4.93
CA ALA A 198 -8.65 25.17 -6.10
C ALA A 198 -7.35 25.11 -6.92
N GLU A 199 -6.19 24.99 -6.25
CA GLU A 199 -4.88 24.78 -6.87
C GLU A 199 -4.83 23.42 -7.59
N LEU A 200 -5.38 22.36 -6.99
CA LEU A 200 -5.47 21.03 -7.61
C LEU A 200 -6.46 20.99 -8.79
N GLU A 201 -7.59 21.70 -8.72
CA GLU A 201 -8.54 21.84 -9.84
C GLU A 201 -7.92 22.62 -11.01
N LEU A 202 -7.10 23.65 -10.75
CA LEU A 202 -6.31 24.36 -11.75
C LEU A 202 -5.25 23.45 -12.39
N ASP A 203 -4.42 22.77 -11.61
CA ASP A 203 -3.39 21.84 -12.12
C ASP A 203 -3.99 20.73 -12.99
N VAL A 204 -5.16 20.20 -12.62
CA VAL A 204 -5.89 19.21 -13.42
C VAL A 204 -6.51 19.83 -14.66
N SER A 205 -7.02 21.07 -14.59
CA SER A 205 -7.52 21.79 -15.77
C SER A 205 -6.41 22.06 -16.78
N ASP A 206 -5.25 22.55 -16.34
CA ASP A 206 -4.12 22.87 -17.21
C ASP A 206 -3.50 21.61 -17.83
N GLN A 207 -3.38 20.49 -17.09
CA GLN A 207 -2.95 19.22 -17.67
C GLN A 207 -3.92 18.69 -18.74
N ASN A 208 -5.23 18.85 -18.55
CA ASN A 208 -6.23 18.49 -19.56
C ASN A 208 -6.19 19.44 -20.78
N ALA A 209 -5.93 20.75 -20.56
CA ALA A 209 -5.77 21.72 -21.62
C ALA A 209 -4.50 21.47 -22.46
N GLU A 210 -3.39 21.12 -21.82
CA GLU A 210 -2.12 20.73 -22.47
C GLU A 210 -2.32 19.48 -23.35
N MET A 211 -3.00 18.44 -22.83
CA MET A 211 -3.34 17.25 -23.61
C MET A 211 -4.25 17.57 -24.81
N ALA A 212 -5.30 18.36 -24.61
CA ALA A 212 -6.20 18.78 -25.69
C ALA A 212 -5.48 19.65 -26.75
N TYR A 213 -4.52 20.48 -26.32
CA TYR A 213 -3.69 21.28 -27.22
C TYR A 213 -2.74 20.42 -28.06
N ILE A 214 -2.10 19.42 -27.46
CA ILE A 214 -1.26 18.43 -28.17
C ILE A 214 -2.10 17.63 -29.18
N GLU A 215 -3.29 17.20 -28.80
CA GLU A 215 -4.20 16.50 -29.73
C GLU A 215 -4.66 17.41 -30.88
N TYR A 216 -4.90 18.69 -30.63
CA TYR A 216 -5.26 19.66 -31.67
C TYR A 216 -4.06 20.00 -32.59
N GLN A 217 -2.84 20.14 -32.06
CA GLN A 217 -1.62 20.29 -32.87
C GLN A 217 -1.40 19.08 -33.79
N ARG A 218 -1.69 17.87 -33.29
CA ARG A 218 -1.66 16.62 -34.07
C ARG A 218 -2.72 16.61 -35.18
N GLN A 219 -3.95 17.05 -34.90
CA GLN A 219 -5.01 17.19 -35.92
C GLN A 219 -4.67 18.24 -37.00
N LEU A 220 -3.90 19.28 -36.66
CA LEU A 220 -3.42 20.30 -37.61
C LEU A 220 -2.13 19.92 -38.35
N GLY A 221 -1.51 18.77 -38.06
CA GLY A 221 -0.29 18.31 -38.74
C GLY A 221 0.94 19.20 -38.51
N LEU A 222 1.00 19.93 -37.39
CA LEU A 222 2.08 20.88 -37.07
C LEU A 222 3.27 20.24 -36.33
N ILE A 223 3.18 18.94 -36.02
CA ILE A 223 4.23 18.11 -35.42
C ILE A 223 4.56 16.98 -36.42
N PRO A 224 5.83 16.64 -36.68
CA PRO A 224 6.16 15.49 -37.51
C PRO A 224 5.64 14.17 -36.92
N GLU A 225 4.99 13.33 -37.73
CA GLU A 225 4.80 11.92 -37.40
C GLU A 225 6.11 11.16 -37.62
N GLU A 226 7.06 11.28 -36.67
CA GLU A 226 8.11 10.26 -36.52
C GLU A 226 7.62 9.10 -35.63
N GLU A 227 8.17 7.91 -35.90
CA GLU A 227 7.51 6.65 -35.59
C GLU A 227 7.54 6.28 -34.09
N ALA A 228 6.39 6.42 -33.45
CA ALA A 228 5.97 5.54 -32.35
C ALA A 228 4.83 4.58 -32.78
N GLN A 229 4.68 4.34 -34.09
CA GLN A 229 3.93 3.18 -34.58
C GLN A 229 4.80 1.93 -34.49
N ARG A 230 4.30 0.78 -34.02
CA ARG A 230 3.05 0.50 -33.30
C ARG A 230 3.35 -0.70 -32.38
N THR A 231 2.78 -0.79 -31.18
CA THR A 231 1.61 -1.65 -30.85
C THR A 231 1.59 -2.99 -31.63
N MET A 232 1.33 -4.16 -31.04
CA MET A 232 0.60 -4.43 -29.79
C MET A 232 0.71 -5.94 -29.41
N GLU A 233 0.04 -6.35 -28.32
CA GLU A 233 -0.62 -7.67 -28.19
C GLU A 233 0.28 -8.94 -28.20
N THR A 234 -0.20 -10.18 -28.06
CA THR A 234 -1.55 -10.84 -27.99
C THR A 234 -1.61 -11.75 -26.75
N VAL A 235 -2.72 -12.09 -26.08
CA VAL A 235 -4.18 -11.74 -26.02
C VAL A 235 -4.59 -11.96 -24.53
N ALA A 236 -5.82 -11.87 -23.98
CA ALA A 236 -7.23 -11.89 -24.45
C ALA A 236 -8.13 -11.19 -23.38
N ALA A 237 -9.46 -11.10 -23.44
CA ALA A 237 -10.46 -11.63 -24.40
C ALA A 237 -11.73 -10.74 -24.42
N SER A 238 -12.50 -10.89 -25.52
CA SER A 238 -13.95 -10.65 -25.69
C SER A 238 -14.54 -9.25 -25.42
N GLU A 239 -15.19 -8.75 -26.48
CA GLU A 239 -16.09 -7.60 -26.56
C GLU A 239 -17.46 -7.87 -25.89
N GLU A 240 -18.41 -6.95 -26.10
CA GLU A 240 -19.84 -6.98 -25.72
C GLU A 240 -20.13 -6.65 -24.22
N THR A 241 -21.09 -5.78 -23.85
CA THR A 241 -22.13 -5.07 -24.64
C THR A 241 -22.26 -3.60 -24.21
N GLU A 242 -22.80 -2.76 -25.09
CA GLU A 242 -23.21 -1.39 -24.79
C GLU A 242 -24.43 -1.27 -23.83
N GLN A 243 -24.72 -0.03 -23.41
CA GLN A 243 -26.06 0.50 -23.08
C GLN A 243 -26.90 -0.20 -21.98
N HIS A 244 -27.16 0.52 -20.87
CA HIS A 244 -28.51 0.83 -20.36
C HIS A 244 -28.35 1.89 -19.24
N ILE A 245 -28.71 3.16 -19.46
CA ILE A 245 -30.07 3.77 -19.43
C ILE A 245 -30.54 4.11 -18.01
N THR A 246 -31.05 5.33 -17.85
CA THR A 246 -31.58 5.89 -16.61
C THR A 246 -33.00 5.36 -16.32
N SER A 247 -33.12 4.39 -15.42
CA SER A 247 -34.41 3.93 -14.89
C SER A 247 -34.25 3.37 -13.48
N GLY A 248 -35.22 3.64 -12.60
CA GLY A 248 -35.32 2.96 -11.31
C GLY A 248 -35.76 1.50 -11.47
N PRO A 249 -35.59 0.64 -10.45
CA PRO A 249 -35.84 -0.79 -10.54
C PRO A 249 -37.31 -1.08 -10.88
N THR A 250 -37.51 -2.09 -11.71
CA THR A 250 -38.83 -2.54 -12.16
C THR A 250 -39.49 -3.48 -11.14
N PRO A 251 -40.83 -3.66 -11.19
CA PRO A 251 -41.54 -4.47 -10.20
C PRO A 251 -41.12 -5.96 -10.18
N GLU A 252 -40.64 -6.50 -11.29
CA GLU A 252 -40.19 -7.89 -11.39
C GLU A 252 -38.82 -8.09 -10.71
N GLU A 253 -37.90 -7.13 -10.84
CA GLU A 253 -36.60 -7.14 -10.15
C GLU A 253 -36.77 -7.06 -8.63
N MET A 254 -37.72 -6.25 -8.12
CA MET A 254 -38.00 -6.23 -6.68
C MET A 254 -38.59 -7.55 -6.18
N ALA A 255 -39.45 -8.20 -6.97
CA ALA A 255 -40.01 -9.53 -6.66
C ALA A 255 -38.99 -10.69 -6.78
N GLU A 256 -37.78 -10.41 -7.26
CA GLU A 256 -36.63 -11.32 -7.26
C GLU A 256 -35.69 -11.02 -6.07
N ILE A 257 -35.48 -9.75 -5.74
CA ILE A 257 -34.72 -9.31 -4.56
C ILE A 257 -35.38 -9.78 -3.24
N ASP A 258 -36.71 -9.67 -3.10
CA ASP A 258 -37.43 -10.23 -1.93
C ASP A 258 -37.25 -11.76 -1.81
N ARG A 259 -37.03 -12.43 -2.95
CA ARG A 259 -36.81 -13.89 -3.04
C ARG A 259 -35.38 -14.28 -2.65
N GLU A 260 -34.37 -13.49 -3.05
CA GLU A 260 -32.98 -13.68 -2.61
C GLU A 260 -32.75 -13.34 -1.13
N LEU A 261 -33.47 -12.34 -0.60
CA LEU A 261 -33.37 -11.96 0.82
C LEU A 261 -34.00 -12.96 1.79
N GLY A 262 -34.59 -14.06 1.29
CA GLY A 262 -35.19 -15.10 2.10
C GLY A 262 -36.46 -14.67 2.83
N ILE A 263 -37.12 -13.59 2.38
CA ILE A 263 -38.37 -13.10 2.94
C ILE A 263 -39.52 -13.89 2.30
N GLU A 264 -39.61 -15.18 2.61
CA GLU A 264 -40.89 -15.87 2.59
C GLU A 264 -41.78 -15.24 3.67
N GLN A 265 -42.52 -14.17 3.31
CA GLN A 265 -43.70 -13.81 4.07
C GLN A 265 -44.69 -14.96 3.97
N SER A 266 -44.82 -15.70 5.07
CA SER A 266 -45.91 -16.65 5.29
C SER A 266 -47.24 -16.03 4.86
N GLU A 267 -48.00 -16.74 4.02
CA GLU A 267 -49.30 -16.27 3.54
C GLU A 267 -50.17 -15.73 4.68
N SER A 268 -50.66 -14.49 4.53
CA SER A 268 -51.84 -14.05 5.24
C SER A 268 -53.06 -14.78 4.65
N GLN A 269 -53.37 -15.97 5.17
CA GLN A 269 -54.67 -16.59 4.91
C GLN A 269 -55.74 -15.95 5.81
N GLN A 270 -56.80 -15.44 5.16
CA GLN A 270 -58.01 -14.79 5.70
C GLN A 270 -57.89 -13.29 5.99
#